data_AF-A0A1Y1XMW2-F1
#
_entry.id   AF-A0A1Y1XMW2-F1
#
_cell.length_a   1.000
_cell.length_b   1.000
_cell.length_c   1.000
_cell.angle_alpha   90.00
_cell.angle_beta   90.00
_cell.angle_gamma   90.00
#
_symmetry.space_group_name_H-M   'P 1'
#
loop_
_entity.id
_entity.type
_entity.pdbx_description
1 polymer ?
#
loop_
_entity_poly.entity_id
_entity_poly.type
_entity_poly.pdbx_seq_one_letter_code
_entity_poly.pdbx_strand_id
1 'polypeptide(L)' 'MKLKYLKVKPRKVIAESPCVAEVTMLLNCWSSFTPDNPKCAESAKAVMACMKNSPNKPKKPNTINYHLARLGKLL' A
#
# COMPACT_ATOMS: atom_id res chain seq x y z
N MET A 1 19.37 30.63 -5.16
CA MET A 1 18.56 30.19 -4.00
C MET A 1 19.48 29.45 -3.02
N LYS A 2 19.58 29.87 -1.76
CA LYS A 2 20.25 29.09 -0.70
C LYS A 2 19.18 28.40 0.14
N LEU A 3 19.24 27.06 0.22
CA LEU A 3 18.34 26.28 1.06
C LEU A 3 18.83 26.33 2.51
N LYS A 4 17.94 26.65 3.46
CA LYS A 4 18.29 26.65 4.91
C LYS A 4 18.54 25.23 5.43
N TYR A 5 17.83 24.24 4.90
CA TYR A 5 17.99 22.82 5.22
C TYR A 5 17.77 21.98 3.97
N LEU A 6 18.69 21.05 3.70
CA LEU A 6 18.51 20.03 2.66
C LEU A 6 17.71 18.86 3.23
N LYS A 7 16.39 18.83 2.97
CA LYS A 7 15.50 17.75 3.41
C LYS A 7 14.40 17.49 2.39
N VAL A 8 13.93 16.24 2.35
CA VAL A 8 12.77 15.82 1.57
C VAL A 8 11.54 15.78 2.48
N LYS A 9 10.43 16.35 2.00
CA LYS A 9 9.14 16.20 2.66
C LYS A 9 8.67 14.75 2.45
N PRO A 10 8.46 13.94 3.51
CA PRO A 10 7.99 12.58 3.32
C PRO A 10 6.63 12.61 2.64
N ARG A 11 6.52 11.91 1.50
CA ARG A 11 5.23 11.72 0.85
C ARG A 11 4.41 10.79 1.74
N LYS A 12 3.14 11.12 1.98
CA LYS A 12 2.19 10.19 2.59
C LYS A 12 1.95 9.08 1.57
N VAL A 13 2.80 8.05 1.58
CA VAL A 13 2.60 6.85 0.78
C VAL A 13 1.48 6.08 1.47
N ILE A 14 0.26 6.21 0.94
CA ILE A 14 -0.80 5.27 1.27
C ILE A 14 -0.33 3.96 0.64
N ALA A 15 0.25 3.09 1.45
CA ALA A 15 0.57 1.75 0.98
C ALA A 15 -0.75 1.12 0.55
N GLU A 16 -0.83 0.68 -0.70
CA GLU A 16 -1.99 -0.08 -1.17
C GLU A 16 -2.18 -1.26 -0.24
N SER A 17 -3.42 -1.44 0.24
CA SER A 17 -3.69 -2.53 1.17
C SER A 17 -3.43 -3.87 0.45
N PRO A 18 -2.86 -4.86 1.14
CA PRO A 18 -2.33 -6.08 0.51
C PRO A 18 -3.39 -6.90 -0.24
N CYS A 19 -4.68 -6.69 0.03
CA CYS A 19 -5.78 -7.42 -0.58
C CYS A 19 -6.69 -6.55 -1.46
N VAL A 20 -6.29 -5.33 -1.86
CA VAL A 20 -7.13 -4.47 -2.72
C VAL A 20 -7.50 -5.18 -4.02
N ALA A 21 -6.54 -5.83 -4.68
CA ALA A 21 -6.79 -6.50 -5.95
C ALA A 21 -7.87 -7.58 -5.84
N GLU A 22 -7.75 -8.48 -4.86
CA GLU A 22 -8.73 -9.54 -4.65
C GLU A 22 -10.12 -9.00 -4.30
N VAL A 23 -10.18 -7.95 -3.48
CA VAL A 23 -11.46 -7.30 -3.14
C VAL A 23 -12.08 -6.66 -4.37
N THR A 24 -11.30 -6.02 -5.25
CA THR A 24 -11.83 -5.46 -6.50
C THR A 24 -12.36 -6.54 -7.44
N MET A 25 -11.72 -7.71 -7.49
CA MET A 25 -12.21 -8.85 -8.26
C MET A 25 -13.56 -9.36 -7.73
N LEU A 26 -13.73 -9.47 -6.41
CA LEU A 26 -14.99 -9.85 -5.79
C LEU A 26 -16.09 -8.82 -6.08
N LEU A 27 -15.79 -7.52 -5.96
CA LEU A 27 -16.72 -6.44 -6.26
C LEU A 27 -17.15 -6.44 -7.73
N ASN A 28 -16.23 -6.70 -8.67
CA ASN A 28 -16.55 -6.84 -10.09
C ASN A 28 -17.42 -8.07 -10.38
N CYS A 29 -17.27 -9.14 -9.59
CA CYS A 29 -18.16 -10.29 -9.68
C CYS A 29 -19.57 -9.94 -9.20
N TRP A 30 -19.68 -9.25 -8.07
CA TRP A 30 -20.97 -8.77 -7.54
C TRP A 30 -21.63 -7.68 -8.38
N SER A 31 -20.88 -6.93 -9.18
CA SER A 31 -21.48 -5.99 -10.14
C SER A 31 -22.06 -6.72 -11.35
N SER A 32 -21.53 -7.88 -11.68
CA SER A 32 -21.95 -8.68 -12.85
C SER A 32 -23.00 -9.73 -12.51
N PHE A 33 -23.03 -10.20 -11.25
CA PHE A 33 -23.91 -11.24 -10.73
C PHE A 33 -24.41 -10.88 -9.33
N THR A 34 -25.47 -11.53 -8.85
CA THR A 34 -25.91 -11.37 -7.46
C THR A 34 -24.84 -11.85 -6.46
N PRO A 35 -24.78 -11.28 -5.24
CA PRO A 35 -23.76 -11.65 -4.25
C PRO A 35 -23.71 -13.15 -3.90
N ASP A 36 -24.87 -13.81 -3.88
CA ASP A 36 -25.01 -15.24 -3.57
C ASP A 36 -24.77 -16.15 -4.79
N ASN A 37 -24.37 -15.60 -5.94
CA ASN A 37 -24.14 -16.39 -7.13
C ASN A 37 -22.90 -17.28 -6.93
N PRO A 38 -22.99 -18.60 -7.19
CA PRO A 38 -21.85 -19.52 -7.03
C PRO A 38 -20.63 -19.13 -7.88
N LYS A 39 -20.83 -18.35 -8.95
CA LYS A 39 -19.74 -17.80 -9.78
C LYS A 39 -18.79 -16.88 -9.01
N CYS A 40 -19.24 -16.24 -7.92
CA CYS A 40 -18.40 -15.36 -7.10
C CYS A 40 -17.71 -16.06 -5.93
N ALA A 41 -17.96 -17.37 -5.74
CA ALA A 41 -17.37 -18.14 -4.64
C ALA A 41 -15.84 -18.24 -4.74
N GLU A 42 -15.30 -18.30 -5.96
CA GLU A 42 -13.85 -18.34 -6.18
C GLU A 42 -13.18 -17.01 -5.80
N SER A 43 -13.74 -15.88 -6.24
CA SER A 43 -13.26 -14.55 -5.85
C SER A 43 -13.35 -14.32 -4.34
N ALA A 44 -14.39 -14.84 -3.68
CA ALA A 44 -14.52 -14.74 -2.22
C ALA A 44 -13.43 -15.57 -1.50
N LYS A 45 -13.12 -16.77 -1.99
CA LYS A 45 -12.02 -17.59 -1.45
C LYS A 45 -10.66 -16.91 -1.61
N ALA A 46 -10.42 -16.25 -2.75
CA ALA A 46 -9.18 -15.51 -3.00
C ALA A 46 -8.98 -14.35 -2.00
N VAL A 47 -10.05 -13.58 -1.73
CA VAL A 47 -10.03 -12.52 -0.69
C VAL A 47 -9.70 -13.11 0.68
N MET A 48 -10.39 -14.19 1.09
CA MET A 48 -10.14 -14.82 2.39
C MET A 48 -8.72 -15.36 2.52
N ALA A 49 -8.18 -15.97 1.45
CA ALA A 49 -6.81 -16.45 1.41
C ALA A 49 -5.80 -15.29 1.55
N CYS A 50 -6.04 -14.16 0.88
CA CYS A 50 -5.20 -12.98 1.02
C CYS A 50 -5.24 -12.42 2.44
N MET A 51 -6.43 -12.25 3.02
CA MET A 51 -6.57 -11.71 4.38
C MET A 51 -5.88 -12.58 5.43
N LYS A 52 -5.93 -13.91 5.27
CA LYS A 52 -5.24 -14.86 6.16
C LYS A 52 -3.72 -14.74 6.08
N ASN A 53 -3.18 -14.45 4.91
CA ASN A 53 -1.72 -14.42 4.66
C ASN A 53 -1.13 -13.00 4.68
N SER A 54 -1.98 -11.97 4.83
CA SER A 54 -1.59 -10.57 4.73
C SER A 54 -0.60 -10.17 5.83
N PRO A 55 0.57 -9.59 5.49
CA PRO A 55 1.55 -9.14 6.47
C PRO A 55 1.09 -7.87 7.19
N ASN A 56 0.96 -7.94 8.52
CA ASN A 56 0.59 -6.80 9.36
C ASN A 56 1.75 -5.84 9.71
N LYS A 57 2.93 -6.01 9.10
CA LYS A 57 4.12 -5.26 9.51
C LYS A 57 4.22 -3.92 8.80
N PRO A 58 4.29 -2.79 9.54
CA PRO A 58 4.52 -1.48 8.93
C PRO A 58 5.91 -1.46 8.27
N LYS A 59 5.99 -0.80 7.10
CA LYS A 59 7.28 -0.55 6.44
C LYS A 59 8.16 0.32 7.35
N LYS A 60 9.44 -0.04 7.48
CA LYS A 60 10.39 0.78 8.22
C LYS A 60 10.52 2.16 7.55
N PRO A 61 10.54 3.26 8.31
CA PRO A 61 10.74 4.59 7.74
C PRO A 61 12.13 4.69 7.09
N ASN A 62 12.25 5.47 6.02
CA ASN A 62 13.53 5.73 5.38
C ASN A 62 14.35 6.77 6.17
N THR A 63 15.68 6.69 6.08
CA THR A 63 16.61 7.60 6.78
C THR A 63 17.15 8.71 5.88
N ILE A 64 16.51 8.99 4.73
CA ILE A 64 17.03 9.92 3.72
C ILE A 64 17.35 11.32 4.28
N ASN A 65 16.48 11.85 5.14
CA ASN A 65 16.68 13.17 5.75
C ASN A 65 17.88 13.24 6.70
N TYR A 66 18.27 12.12 7.31
CA TYR A 66 19.48 12.05 8.12
C TYR A 66 20.73 12.23 7.25
N HIS A 67 20.78 11.53 6.11
CA HIS A 67 21.93 11.63 5.19
C HIS A 67 21.99 13.00 4.50
N LEU A 68 20.86 13.56 4.08
CA LEU A 68 20.79 14.89 3.46
C LEU A 68 21.22 16.00 4.42
N ALA A 69 20.87 15.90 5.70
CA ALA A 69 21.32 16.86 6.71
C ALA A 69 22.84 16.85 6.92
N ARG A 70 23.50 15.70 6.74
CA ARG A 70 24.96 15.59 6.81
C ARG A 70 25.63 16.12 5.53
N LEU A 71 25.09 15.79 4.37
CA LEU A 71 25.57 16.27 3.07
C LEU A 71 25.45 17.79 2.92
N GLY A 72 24.37 18.40 3.43
CA GLY A 72 24.19 19.85 3.38
C GLY A 72 25.19 20.67 4.21
N LYS A 73 26.11 20.03 4.95
CA LYS A 73 27.26 20.70 5.59
C LYS A 73 28.50 20.74 4.70
N LEU A 74 28.54 19.88 3.67
CA LEU A 74 29.65 19.72 2.75
C LEU A 74 29.41 20.42 1.41
N LEU A 75 28.17 20.85 1.16
CA LEU A 75 27.70 21.59 0.00
C LEU A 75 27.38 23.03 0.40
#